data_AF-A0A7K3UJD9-F1
#
_entry.id   AF-A0A7K3UJD9-F1
#
_cell.length_a   1.000
_cell.length_b   1.000
_cell.length_c   1.000
_cell.angle_alpha   90.00
_cell.angle_beta   90.00
_cell.angle_gamma   90.00
#
_symmetry.space_group_name_H-M   'P 1'
#
loop_
_entity.id
_entity.type
_entity.pdbx_description
1 polymer ?
#
loop_
_entity_poly.entity_id
_entity_poly.type
_entity_poly.pdbx_seq_one_letter_code
_entity_poly.pdbx_strand_id
1 'polypeptide(L)'
;MDKGRHTASIALDAYGLSFPNRQVALTHIIDDLQYLRDSAVGASSDRRPALDRLLPIIRASIESIANADDDCWKNIIKELLQLRETLLRLKPGATRTCH
;
A
#
# COMPACT_ATOMS: atom_id res chain seq x y z
N MET A 1 -4.66 -9.78 -16.10
CA MET A 1 -4.89 -8.32 -16.30
C MET A 1 -6.10 -7.97 -15.44
N ASP A 2 -5.95 -7.05 -14.47
CA ASP A 2 -7.01 -6.26 -13.76
C ASP A 2 -6.59 -5.69 -12.38
N LYS A 3 -5.34 -5.87 -11.91
CA LYS A 3 -4.91 -5.32 -10.60
C LYS A 3 -5.02 -3.79 -10.47
N GLY A 4 -4.97 -3.05 -11.59
CA GLY A 4 -5.07 -1.59 -11.61
C GLY A 4 -6.49 -1.04 -11.40
N ARG A 5 -7.54 -1.79 -11.76
CA ARG A 5 -8.93 -1.31 -11.60
C ARG A 5 -9.47 -1.56 -10.19
N HIS A 6 -9.08 -2.65 -9.55
CA HIS A 6 -9.49 -2.96 -8.18
C HIS A 6 -9.01 -1.93 -7.15
N THR A 7 -7.84 -1.35 -7.38
CA THR A 7 -7.19 -0.44 -6.41
C THR A 7 -7.74 0.98 -6.45
N ALA A 8 -8.24 1.43 -7.61
CA ALA A 8 -9.01 2.68 -7.71
C ALA A 8 -10.35 2.60 -6.95
N SER A 9 -10.99 1.42 -6.89
CA SER A 9 -12.20 1.22 -6.09
C SER A 9 -11.94 1.27 -4.59
N ILE A 10 -10.81 0.76 -4.09
CA ILE A 10 -10.49 0.77 -2.65
C ILE A 10 -10.34 2.21 -2.11
N ALA A 11 -9.82 3.14 -2.92
CA ALA A 11 -9.64 4.53 -2.53
C ALA A 11 -10.95 5.33 -2.46
N LEU A 12 -11.98 4.96 -3.24
CA LEU A 12 -13.29 5.63 -3.21
C LEU A 12 -14.20 5.12 -2.08
N ASP A 13 -14.06 3.86 -1.65
CA ASP A 13 -14.95 3.22 -0.67
C ASP A 13 -14.41 3.16 0.76
N ALA A 14 -13.32 3.87 1.10
CA ALA A 14 -12.73 3.80 2.45
C ALA A 14 -13.63 4.36 3.58
N TYR A 15 -14.76 4.99 3.23
CA TYR A 15 -15.68 5.64 4.16
C TYR A 15 -16.84 4.71 4.54
N GLY A 16 -17.07 4.51 5.84
CA GLY A 16 -18.21 3.71 6.33
C GLY A 16 -18.05 2.19 6.15
N LEU A 17 -16.84 1.70 5.88
CA LEU A 17 -16.58 0.27 5.80
C LEU A 17 -16.79 -0.40 7.16
N SER A 18 -17.48 -1.53 7.14
CA SER A 18 -17.53 -2.45 8.27
C SER A 18 -16.15 -3.03 8.57
N PHE A 19 -15.91 -3.46 9.81
CA PHE A 19 -14.69 -4.12 10.24
C PHE A 19 -14.14 -5.19 9.24
N PRO A 20 -14.93 -6.16 8.74
CA PRO A 20 -14.40 -7.14 7.78
C PRO A 20 -13.98 -6.50 6.46
N ASN A 21 -14.71 -5.50 5.96
CA ASN A 21 -14.34 -4.81 4.73
C ASN A 21 -13.05 -3.99 4.89
N ARG A 22 -12.81 -3.43 6.09
CA ARG A 22 -11.56 -2.77 6.45
C ARG A 22 -10.37 -3.72 6.42
N GLN A 23 -10.52 -4.92 6.98
CA GLN A 23 -9.47 -5.96 6.92
C GLN A 23 -9.14 -6.36 5.48
N VAL A 24 -10.16 -6.51 4.63
CA VAL A 24 -9.96 -6.82 3.20
C VAL A 24 -9.22 -5.70 2.50
N ALA A 25 -9.63 -4.44 2.70
CA ALA A 25 -8.96 -3.28 2.12
C ALA A 25 -7.47 -3.19 2.54
N LEU A 26 -7.17 -3.37 3.83
CA LEU A 26 -5.80 -3.41 4.33
C LEU A 26 -4.98 -4.54 3.70
N THR A 27 -5.55 -5.74 3.61
CA THR A 27 -4.88 -6.90 3.02
C THR A 27 -4.47 -6.62 1.58
N HIS A 28 -5.38 -6.06 0.77
CA HIS A 28 -5.06 -5.68 -0.61
C HIS A 28 -3.95 -4.63 -0.70
N ILE A 29 -3.95 -3.61 0.17
CA ILE A 29 -2.90 -2.59 0.19
C ILE A 29 -1.54 -3.21 0.56
N ILE A 30 -1.53 -4.10 1.55
CA ILE A 30 -0.33 -4.81 2.00
C ILE A 30 0.22 -5.71 0.89
N ASP A 31 -0.64 -6.42 0.18
CA ASP A 31 -0.26 -7.29 -0.95
C ASP A 31 0.34 -6.48 -2.11
N ASP A 32 -0.22 -5.30 -2.38
CA ASP A 32 0.34 -4.38 -3.37
C ASP A 32 1.72 -3.86 -2.95
N LEU A 33 1.90 -3.48 -1.69
CA LEU A 33 3.21 -3.04 -1.16
C LEU A 33 4.25 -4.16 -1.24
N GLN A 34 3.87 -5.40 -0.98
CA GLN A 34 4.74 -6.58 -1.15
C GLN A 34 5.07 -6.83 -2.60
N TYR A 35 4.09 -6.75 -3.50
CA TYR A 35 4.35 -6.85 -4.92
C TYR A 35 5.34 -5.78 -5.38
N LEU A 36 5.25 -4.55 -4.87
CA LEU A 36 6.22 -3.49 -5.17
C LEU A 36 7.61 -3.77 -4.62
N ARG A 37 7.72 -4.40 -3.44
CA ARG A 37 8.98 -4.89 -2.88
C ARG A 37 9.61 -6.00 -3.74
N ASP A 38 8.78 -6.95 -4.18
CA ASP A 38 9.22 -8.16 -4.88
C ASP A 38 9.52 -7.93 -6.35
N SER A 39 8.71 -7.10 -7.01
CA SER A 39 8.88 -6.73 -8.42
C SER A 39 10.07 -5.80 -8.68
N ALA A 40 10.77 -5.33 -7.64
CA ALA A 40 12.04 -4.62 -7.74
C ALA A 40 13.21 -5.55 -8.12
N VAL A 41 13.01 -6.40 -9.12
CA VAL A 41 14.06 -7.23 -9.73
C VAL A 41 15.02 -6.31 -10.48
N GLY A 42 16.20 -6.08 -9.91
CA GLY A 42 17.35 -5.54 -10.64
C GLY A 42 17.76 -4.09 -10.36
N ALA A 43 17.10 -3.35 -9.48
CA ALA A 43 17.55 -1.99 -9.14
C ALA A 43 17.74 -1.84 -7.64
N SER A 44 19.00 -1.65 -7.25
CA SER A 44 19.41 -1.21 -5.92
C SER A 44 18.50 -0.07 -5.45
N SER A 45 17.75 -0.26 -4.37
CA SER A 45 16.96 0.84 -3.86
C SER A 45 16.70 0.66 -2.38
N ASP A 46 17.08 1.66 -1.60
CA ASP A 46 16.93 1.79 -0.14
C ASP A 46 15.49 1.59 0.39
N ARG A 47 14.54 1.34 -0.52
CA ARG A 47 13.15 0.97 -0.27
C ARG A 47 12.96 -0.43 0.30
N ARG A 48 13.78 -1.42 -0.11
CA ARG A 48 13.64 -2.82 0.35
C ARG A 48 13.78 -2.94 1.87
N PRO A 49 14.84 -2.42 2.50
CA PRO A 49 15.00 -2.49 3.95
C PRO A 49 13.87 -1.77 4.73
N ALA A 50 13.37 -0.65 4.21
CA ALA A 50 12.26 0.07 4.83
C ALA A 50 10.96 -0.73 4.77
N LEU A 51 10.65 -1.32 3.61
CA LEU A 51 9.47 -2.16 3.43
C LEU A 51 9.55 -3.47 4.22
N ASP A 52 10.73 -4.08 4.31
CA ASP A 52 10.93 -5.30 5.10
C ASP A 52 10.71 -5.08 6.60
N ARG A 53 10.90 -3.84 7.10
CA ARG A 53 10.57 -3.47 8.47
C ARG A 53 9.10 -3.08 8.64
N LEU A 54 8.53 -2.34 7.69
CA LEU A 54 7.17 -1.80 7.80
C LEU A 54 6.09 -2.86 7.57
N LEU A 55 6.26 -3.75 6.59
CA LEU A 55 5.23 -4.72 6.21
C LEU A 55 4.86 -5.70 7.36
N PRO A 56 5.81 -6.26 8.13
CA PRO A 56 5.48 -7.11 9.27
C PRO A 56 4.72 -6.35 10.37
N ILE A 57 5.09 -5.09 10.62
CA ILE A 57 4.43 -4.25 11.62
C ILE A 57 2.98 -3.99 11.21
N ILE A 58 2.76 -3.55 9.98
CA ILE A 58 1.40 -3.28 9.46
C ILE A 58 0.56 -4.56 9.48
N ARG A 59 1.15 -5.71 9.11
CA ARG A 59 0.48 -7.03 9.18
C ARG A 59 0.06 -7.40 10.59
N ALA A 60 0.94 -7.23 11.57
CA ALA A 60 0.62 -7.50 12.97
C ALA A 60 -0.47 -6.57 13.51
N SER A 61 -0.59 -5.37 12.93
CA SER A 61 -1.57 -4.37 13.33
C SER A 61 -2.90 -4.41 12.56
N ILE A 62 -3.11 -5.36 11.63
CA ILE A 62 -4.33 -5.39 10.77
C ILE A 62 -5.62 -5.31 11.59
N GLU A 63 -5.76 -6.15 12.62
CA GLU A 63 -6.97 -6.18 13.45
C GLU A 63 -7.16 -4.87 14.22
N SER A 64 -6.07 -4.33 14.79
CA SER A 64 -6.10 -3.05 15.51
C SER A 64 -6.45 -1.88 14.61
N ILE A 65 -5.94 -1.86 13.37
CA ILE A 65 -6.23 -0.79 12.40
C ILE A 65 -7.66 -0.92 11.91
N ALA A 66 -8.13 -2.12 11.60
CA ALA A 66 -9.51 -2.35 11.16
C ALA A 66 -10.54 -2.00 12.25
N ASN A 67 -10.18 -2.14 13.53
CA ASN A 67 -11.02 -1.78 14.67
C ASN A 67 -10.87 -0.31 15.12
N ALA A 68 -10.01 0.47 14.47
CA ALA A 68 -9.83 1.88 14.80
C ALA A 68 -11.13 2.66 14.56
N ASP A 69 -11.32 3.77 15.27
CA ASP A 69 -12.39 4.72 14.95
C ASP A 69 -12.25 5.23 13.51
N ASP A 70 -13.35 5.77 12.99
CA ASP A 70 -13.42 6.18 11.58
C ASP A 70 -12.36 7.21 11.19
N ASP A 71 -11.97 8.10 12.09
CA ASP A 71 -11.02 9.16 11.78
C ASP A 71 -9.57 8.64 11.79
N CYS A 72 -9.24 7.79 12.75
CA CYS A 72 -7.98 7.06 12.81
C CYS A 72 -7.83 6.13 11.60
N TRP A 73 -8.88 5.37 11.26
CA TRP A 73 -8.95 4.53 10.07
C TRP A 73 -8.65 5.32 8.79
N LYS A 74 -9.33 6.46 8.59
CA LYS A 74 -9.13 7.33 7.41
C LYS A 74 -7.68 7.80 7.31
N ASN A 75 -7.10 8.24 8.41
CA ASN A 75 -5.73 8.75 8.42
C ASN A 75 -4.73 7.64 8.06
N ILE A 76 -4.86 6.45 8.67
CA ILE A 76 -3.98 5.32 8.39
C ILE A 76 -4.09 4.86 6.93
N ILE A 77 -5.31 4.71 6.41
CA ILE A 77 -5.50 4.32 5.01
C ILE A 77 -4.93 5.35 4.05
N LYS A 78 -5.13 6.65 4.32
CA LYS A 78 -4.54 7.72 3.51
C LYS A 78 -3.02 7.62 3.46
N GLU A 79 -2.36 7.42 4.60
CA GLU A 79 -0.90 7.29 4.67
C GLU A 79 -0.40 6.04 3.93
N LEU A 80 -1.08 4.90 4.09
CA LEU A 80 -0.71 3.66 3.38
C LEU A 80 -0.88 3.79 1.86
N LEU A 81 -1.93 4.46 1.39
CA LEU A 81 -2.12 4.76 -0.03
C LEU A 81 -1.06 5.73 -0.56
N GLN A 82 -0.69 6.76 0.22
CA GLN A 82 0.39 7.67 -0.14
C GLN A 82 1.75 6.96 -0.20
N LEU A 83 2.02 6.02 0.71
CA LEU A 83 3.21 5.19 0.68
C LEU A 83 3.26 4.34 -0.60
N ARG A 84 2.16 3.68 -0.96
CA ARG A 84 2.02 2.90 -2.19
C ARG A 84 2.31 3.75 -3.44
N GLU A 85 1.68 4.93 -3.55
CA GLU A 85 1.89 5.88 -4.64
C GLU A 85 3.35 6.33 -4.73
N THR A 86 3.98 6.62 -3.59
CA THR A 86 5.38 7.02 -3.54
C THR A 86 6.28 5.90 -4.06
N LEU A 87 6.02 4.65 -3.66
CA LEU A 87 6.79 3.49 -4.12
C LEU A 87 6.60 3.20 -5.61
N LEU A 88 5.38 3.38 -6.13
CA LEU A 88 5.06 3.30 -7.56
C LEU A 88 5.86 4.33 -8.36
N ARG A 89 5.90 5.59 -7.92
CA ARG A 89 6.65 6.68 -8.60
C ARG A 89 8.15 6.46 -8.58
N LEU A 90 8.66 5.90 -7.49
CA LEU A 90 10.08 5.60 -7.37
C LEU A 90 10.50 4.42 -8.27
N LYS A 91 9.58 3.63 -8.85
CA LYS A 91 9.92 2.48 -9.70
C LYS A 91 10.89 2.92 -10.81
N PRO A 92 12.11 2.33 -10.89
CA PRO A 92 13.12 2.78 -11.83
C PRO A 92 12.69 2.39 -13.25
N GLY A 93 12.16 3.37 -13.96
CA GLY A 93 11.70 3.26 -15.35
C GLY A 93 11.31 4.60 -15.96
N ALA A 94 11.71 5.72 -15.35
CA ALA A 94 11.45 7.07 -15.85
C ALA A 94 12.71 7.95 -15.86
N THR A 95 13.90 7.34 -15.94
CA THR A 95 15.04 8.08 -16.48
C THR A 95 14.78 8.27 -17.97
N ARG A 96 14.22 9.44 -18.26
CA ARG A 96 14.41 10.19 -19.49
C ARG A 96 15.69 9.73 -20.20
N THR A 97 15.54 9.26 -21.43
CA THR A 97 16.56 9.41 -22.45
C THR A 97 16.98 10.88 -22.47
N CYS A 98 18.13 11.19 -21.88
CA CYS A 98 18.81 12.45 -22.14
C CYS A 98 19.48 12.32 -23.51
N HIS A 99 19.18 13.29 -24.36
CA HIS A 99 19.77 13.53 -25.68
C HIS A 99 21.28 13.72 -25.62
#